data_AF-A0A6S6SXK3-F1
#
_entry.id   AF-A0A6S6SXK3-F1
#
_cell.length_a   1.000
_cell.length_b   1.000
_cell.length_c   1.000
_cell.angle_alpha   90.00
_cell.angle_beta   90.00
_cell.angle_gamma   90.00
#
_symmetry.space_group_name_H-M   'P 1'
#
loop_
_entity.id
_entity.type
_entity.pdbx_description
1 polymer ?
#
loop_
_entity_poly.entity_id
_entity_poly.type
_entity_poly.pdbx_seq_one_letter_code
_entity_poly.pdbx_strand_id
1 'polypeptide(L)'
;MKFEIGVALGIDKNKTIFLLGGHDLEMLTIKKHLLAEGFEEEINLFDHKLTWGAKLSAYEELLTKHSDKTIYGIELTEDCTPPSNYLRIDHHNDFSDNDASLLQVLQLLNKEASHEDKLVIANDVGHIEAMKC
;
A
#
# COMPACT_ATOMS: atom_id res chain seq x y z
N MET A 1 -7.97 8.65 -15.26
CA MET A 1 -6.69 8.51 -15.99
C MET A 1 -6.47 7.01 -16.16
N LYS A 2 -6.46 6.48 -17.39
CA LYS A 2 -6.31 5.05 -17.63
C LYS A 2 -4.83 4.70 -17.47
N PHE A 3 -4.49 3.79 -16.57
CA PHE A 3 -3.14 3.23 -16.50
C PHE A 3 -2.92 2.39 -17.77
N GLU A 4 -2.02 2.85 -18.64
CA GLU A 4 -1.47 2.02 -19.70
C GLU A 4 -0.54 0.99 -19.07
N ILE A 5 -1.03 -0.24 -18.95
CA ILE A 5 -0.28 -1.42 -18.50
C ILE A 5 0.73 -1.81 -19.58
N GLY A 6 1.85 -1.10 -19.61
CA GLY A 6 3.09 -1.53 -20.23
C GLY A 6 3.80 -2.54 -19.34
N VAL A 7 4.06 -3.73 -19.88
CA VAL A 7 4.79 -4.82 -19.24
C VAL A 7 6.23 -4.40 -18.88
N ALA A 8 6.51 -4.32 -17.58
CA ALA A 8 7.77 -4.35 -16.81
C ALA A 8 7.58 -3.36 -15.64
N LEU A 9 7.73 -3.74 -14.38
CA LEU A 9 9.02 -3.80 -13.70
C LEU A 9 8.84 -4.46 -12.32
N GLY A 10 9.66 -5.48 -12.01
CA GLY A 10 9.94 -5.78 -10.61
C GLY A 10 10.53 -4.53 -9.96
N ILE A 11 9.91 -4.07 -8.89
CA ILE A 11 10.26 -2.80 -8.25
C ILE A 11 11.72 -2.87 -7.74
N ASP A 12 12.52 -1.84 -8.02
CA ASP A 12 13.87 -1.74 -7.42
C ASP A 12 13.74 -1.36 -5.94
N LYS A 13 13.90 -2.34 -5.06
CA LYS A 13 13.79 -2.18 -3.61
C LYS A 13 14.81 -1.20 -3.00
N ASN A 14 15.92 -0.92 -3.70
CA ASN A 14 16.90 0.08 -3.24
C ASN A 14 16.43 1.51 -3.52
N LYS A 15 15.54 1.68 -4.50
CA LYS A 15 14.99 2.96 -4.95
C LYS A 15 13.55 3.19 -4.51
N THR A 16 13.00 2.29 -3.71
CA THR A 16 11.58 2.32 -3.34
C THR A 16 11.42 2.25 -1.84
N ILE A 17 10.40 2.91 -1.32
CA ILE A 17 9.94 2.81 0.06
C ILE A 17 8.44 2.59 0.08
N PHE A 18 7.98 1.77 1.03
CA PHE A 18 6.58 1.63 1.39
C PHE A 18 6.31 2.20 2.78
N LEU A 19 5.25 2.99 2.90
CA LEU A 19 4.71 3.54 4.14
C LEU A 19 3.32 2.93 4.37
N LEU A 20 3.16 2.15 5.44
CA LEU A 20 1.93 1.42 5.72
C LEU A 20 0.94 2.27 6.51
N GLY A 21 -0.33 2.19 6.12
CA GLY A 21 -1.47 2.84 6.79
C GLY A 21 -2.05 2.02 7.93
N GLY A 22 -3.36 1.77 7.89
CA GLY A 22 -4.11 1.10 8.95
C GLY A 22 -3.54 -0.24 9.39
N HIS A 23 -3.66 -0.59 10.68
CA HIS A 23 -3.15 -1.85 11.23
C HIS A 23 -4.23 -2.93 11.28
N ASP A 24 -4.66 -3.40 10.12
CA ASP A 24 -5.68 -4.45 9.96
C ASP A 24 -5.15 -5.66 9.17
N LEU A 25 -6.05 -6.59 8.84
CA LEU A 25 -5.70 -7.82 8.14
C LEU A 25 -5.14 -7.56 6.74
N GLU A 26 -5.67 -6.56 6.02
CA GLU A 26 -5.18 -6.24 4.68
C GLU A 26 -3.73 -5.75 4.76
N MET A 27 -3.46 -4.81 5.67
CA MET A 27 -2.12 -4.24 5.82
C MET A 27 -1.09 -5.27 6.31
N LEU A 28 -1.47 -6.16 7.23
CA LEU A 28 -0.60 -7.28 7.64
C LEU A 28 -0.28 -8.22 6.48
N THR A 29 -1.23 -8.41 5.56
CA THR A 29 -1.05 -9.24 4.37
C THR A 29 -0.14 -8.56 3.36
N ILE A 30 -0.33 -7.26 3.11
CA ILE A 30 0.56 -6.41 2.30
C ILE A 30 1.99 -6.49 2.84
N LYS A 31 2.17 -6.27 4.14
CA LYS A 31 3.48 -6.35 4.81
C LYS A 31 4.16 -7.69 4.58
N LYS A 32 3.42 -8.80 4.72
CA LYS A 32 3.94 -10.16 4.48
C LYS A 32 4.47 -10.32 3.06
N HIS A 33 3.75 -9.81 2.05
CA HIS A 33 4.21 -9.87 0.65
C HIS A 33 5.46 -9.03 0.42
N LEU A 34 5.52 -7.81 0.96
CA LEU A 34 6.69 -6.94 0.83
C LEU A 34 7.93 -7.58 1.48
N LEU A 35 7.79 -8.16 2.67
CA LEU A 35 8.88 -8.90 3.33
C LEU A 35 9.34 -10.11 2.49
N ALA A 36 8.40 -10.85 1.88
CA ALA A 36 8.73 -11.99 1.02
C ALA A 36 9.50 -11.57 -0.25
N GLU A 37 9.29 -10.36 -0.75
CA GLU A 37 10.07 -9.77 -1.85
C GLU A 37 11.40 -9.14 -1.39
N GLY A 38 11.73 -9.26 -0.10
CA GLY A 38 13.00 -8.82 0.46
C GLY A 38 13.08 -7.31 0.71
N PHE A 39 11.93 -6.64 0.87
CA PHE A 39 11.87 -5.38 1.60
C PHE A 39 12.14 -5.64 3.08
N GLU A 40 12.74 -4.66 3.75
CA GLU A 40 13.24 -4.73 5.11
C GLU A 40 12.64 -3.60 5.94
N GLU A 41 12.10 -3.96 7.11
CA GLU A 41 11.56 -2.98 8.07
C GLU A 41 12.63 -1.95 8.44
N GLU A 42 12.22 -0.70 8.63
CA GLU A 42 13.07 0.44 8.97
C GLU A 42 14.10 0.85 7.90
N ILE A 43 14.13 0.17 6.75
CA ILE A 43 15.05 0.47 5.62
C ILE A 43 14.27 0.93 4.39
N ASN A 44 13.31 0.14 3.94
CA ASN A 44 12.47 0.43 2.79
C ASN A 44 11.00 -0.01 2.96
N LEU A 45 10.64 -0.44 4.16
CA LEU A 45 9.30 -0.74 4.60
C LEU A 45 9.10 -0.13 5.98
N PHE A 46 8.13 0.77 6.13
CA PHE A 46 7.86 1.45 7.40
C PHE A 46 6.41 1.24 7.80
N ASP A 47 6.22 0.75 9.01
CA ASP A 47 4.93 0.41 9.59
C ASP A 47 4.85 0.98 11.01
N HIS A 48 4.30 2.19 11.13
CA HIS A 48 4.03 2.83 12.42
C HIS A 48 2.81 2.24 13.13
N LYS A 49 2.18 1.19 12.59
CA LYS A 49 0.98 0.52 13.13
C LYS A 49 -0.15 1.52 13.38
N LEU A 50 -0.40 2.38 12.41
CA LEU A 50 -1.40 3.43 12.50
C LEU A 50 -2.80 2.81 12.55
N THR A 51 -3.75 3.49 13.17
CA THR A 51 -5.17 3.07 13.13
C THR A 51 -5.83 3.53 11.84
N TRP A 52 -7.06 3.08 11.60
CA TRP A 52 -7.91 3.60 10.52
C TRP A 52 -7.99 5.14 10.53
N GLY A 53 -8.02 5.74 9.33
CA GLY A 53 -7.80 7.17 9.15
C GLY A 53 -6.33 7.59 9.31
N ALA A 54 -5.41 6.68 8.95
CA ALA A 54 -3.97 6.90 9.01
C ALA A 54 -3.57 8.12 8.17
N LYS A 55 -2.66 8.93 8.69
CA LYS A 55 -2.28 10.23 8.11
C LYS A 55 -0.90 10.18 7.50
N LEU A 56 -0.73 10.80 6.33
CA LEU A 56 0.57 10.92 5.67
C LEU A 56 1.57 11.69 6.53
N SER A 57 1.10 12.71 7.25
CA SER A 57 1.93 13.49 8.19
C SER A 57 2.59 12.65 9.29
N ALA A 58 2.07 11.46 9.60
CA ALA A 58 2.71 10.52 10.54
C ALA A 58 4.09 10.02 10.06
N TYR A 59 4.43 10.24 8.79
CA TYR A 59 5.69 9.86 8.16
C TYR A 59 6.50 11.05 7.64
N GLU A 60 6.23 12.28 8.08
CA GLU A 60 6.85 13.52 7.56
C GLU A 60 8.39 13.47 7.49
N GLU A 61 9.02 12.93 8.54
CA GLU A 61 10.47 12.77 8.58
C GLU A 61 11.00 11.86 7.47
N LEU A 62 10.28 10.77 7.18
CA LEU A 62 10.65 9.81 6.13
C LEU A 62 10.45 10.40 4.74
N LEU A 63 9.39 11.19 4.54
CA LEU A 63 9.13 11.88 3.27
C LEU A 63 10.29 12.80 2.88
N THR A 64 10.84 13.52 3.87
CA THR A 64 11.98 14.41 3.65
C THR A 64 13.27 13.63 3.46
N LYS A 65 13.52 12.64 4.32
CA LYS A 65 14.75 11.83 4.33
C LYS A 65 14.97 11.05 3.03
N HIS A 66 13.91 10.67 2.34
CA HIS A 66 13.95 9.79 1.18
C HIS A 66 13.47 10.46 -0.11
N SER A 67 13.78 11.74 -0.26
CA SER A 67 13.47 12.55 -1.46
C SER A 67 14.10 12.02 -2.77
N ASP A 68 15.09 11.13 -2.68
CA ASP A 68 15.76 10.48 -3.80
C ASP A 68 15.13 9.14 -4.24
N LYS A 69 14.14 8.63 -3.50
CA LYS A 69 13.47 7.35 -3.74
C LYS A 69 12.02 7.55 -4.19
N THR A 70 11.41 6.53 -4.77
CA THR A 70 9.95 6.50 -4.98
C THR A 70 9.27 6.07 -3.68
N ILE A 71 8.29 6.84 -3.21
CA ILE A 71 7.59 6.56 -1.94
C ILE A 71 6.16 6.13 -2.27
N TYR A 72 5.78 4.92 -1.87
CA TYR A 72 4.40 4.45 -1.93
C TYR A 72 3.77 4.57 -0.56
N GLY A 73 2.73 5.41 -0.43
CA GLY A 73 1.89 5.46 0.77
C GLY A 73 0.63 4.63 0.57
N ILE A 74 0.40 3.68 1.47
CA ILE A 74 -0.72 2.75 1.40
C ILE A 74 -1.77 3.18 2.42
N GLU A 75 -2.94 3.62 1.94
CA GLU A 75 -4.10 4.04 2.75
C GLU A 75 -3.83 5.19 3.71
N LEU A 76 -2.93 6.08 3.31
CA LEU A 76 -2.63 7.30 4.04
C LEU A 76 -3.48 8.45 3.51
N THR A 77 -4.27 9.06 4.39
CA THR A 77 -4.90 10.35 4.13
C THR A 77 -3.82 11.42 3.95
N GLU A 78 -3.82 12.11 2.81
CA GLU A 78 -2.89 13.22 2.52
C GLU A 78 -3.31 14.49 3.26
N ASP A 79 -3.05 14.52 4.57
CA ASP A 79 -3.30 15.69 5.44
C ASP A 79 -2.16 16.72 5.42
N CYS A 80 -1.12 16.47 4.62
CA CYS A 80 -0.03 17.38 4.29
C CYS A 80 0.28 17.30 2.79
N THR A 81 1.03 18.27 2.26
CA THR A 81 1.43 18.25 0.84
C THR A 81 2.40 17.11 0.56
N PRO A 82 2.04 16.11 -0.26
CA PRO A 82 2.96 15.04 -0.61
C PRO A 82 4.11 15.57 -1.48
N PRO A 83 5.33 15.03 -1.33
CA PRO A 83 6.43 15.38 -2.23
C PRO A 83 6.22 14.78 -3.63
N SER A 84 6.90 15.30 -4.65
CA SER A 84 6.69 14.91 -6.05
C SER A 84 7.05 13.46 -6.38
N ASN A 85 7.80 12.79 -5.51
CA ASN A 85 8.21 11.39 -5.60
C ASN A 85 7.25 10.44 -4.84
N TYR A 86 6.13 10.94 -4.33
CA TYR A 86 5.12 10.17 -3.64
C TYR A 86 4.06 9.64 -4.61
N LEU A 87 3.69 8.38 -4.42
CA LEU A 87 2.62 7.69 -5.12
C LEU A 87 1.64 7.12 -4.09
N ARG A 88 0.36 7.43 -4.26
CA ARG A 88 -0.71 6.96 -3.39
C ARG A 88 -1.21 5.58 -3.86
N ILE A 89 -1.39 4.66 -2.92
CA ILE A 89 -2.17 3.42 -3.05
C ILE A 89 -3.32 3.53 -2.06
N ASP A 90 -4.56 3.40 -2.53
CA ASP A 90 -5.74 3.69 -1.70
C ASP A 90 -6.98 2.93 -2.19
N HIS A 91 -7.78 2.45 -1.22
CA HIS A 91 -9.10 1.85 -1.38
C HIS A 91 -10.09 2.27 -0.26
N HIS A 92 -9.63 2.80 0.88
CA HIS A 92 -10.53 3.19 1.99
C HIS A 92 -10.78 4.70 2.12
N ASN A 93 -10.09 5.54 1.33
CA ASN A 93 -10.23 7.00 1.39
C ASN A 93 -10.83 7.59 0.09
N ASP A 94 -10.11 8.53 -0.53
CA ASP A 94 -10.58 9.29 -1.69
C ASP A 94 -10.71 8.41 -2.94
N PHE A 95 -10.02 7.27 -2.99
CA PHE A 95 -10.08 6.33 -4.11
C PHE A 95 -10.75 5.01 -3.75
N SER A 96 -11.86 5.07 -3.02
CA SER A 96 -12.63 3.88 -2.65
C SER A 96 -13.29 3.11 -3.81
N ASP A 97 -13.31 3.70 -5.00
CA ASP A 97 -13.70 3.01 -6.24
C ASP A 97 -12.56 2.16 -6.85
N ASN A 98 -11.33 2.24 -6.35
CA ASN A 98 -10.21 1.42 -6.83
C ASN A 98 -10.33 -0.04 -6.39
N ASP A 99 -9.51 -0.91 -6.98
CA ASP A 99 -9.25 -2.24 -6.42
C ASP A 99 -8.70 -2.14 -4.98
N ALA A 100 -8.90 -3.16 -4.15
CA ALA A 100 -8.32 -3.25 -2.81
C ALA A 100 -6.81 -2.97 -2.81
N SER A 101 -6.29 -2.32 -1.76
CA SER A 101 -4.88 -1.90 -1.69
C SER A 101 -3.94 -3.09 -1.82
N LEU A 102 -4.31 -4.27 -1.30
CA LEU A 102 -3.57 -5.52 -1.47
C LEU A 102 -3.43 -5.91 -2.94
N LEU A 103 -4.50 -5.77 -3.73
CA LEU A 103 -4.44 -6.11 -5.16
C LEU A 103 -3.55 -5.12 -5.93
N GLN A 104 -3.63 -3.82 -5.61
CA GLN A 104 -2.75 -2.81 -6.20
C GLN A 104 -1.26 -3.11 -5.90
N VAL A 105 -0.92 -3.47 -4.65
CA VAL A 105 0.46 -3.85 -4.27
C VAL A 105 0.91 -5.11 -5.01
N LEU A 106 0.07 -6.14 -5.11
CA LEU A 106 0.43 -7.37 -5.84
C LEU A 106 0.70 -7.09 -7.33
N GLN A 107 -0.10 -6.22 -7.95
CA GLN A 107 0.13 -5.78 -9.33
C GLN A 107 1.47 -5.04 -9.46
N LEU A 108 1.81 -4.16 -8.52
CA LEU A 108 3.11 -3.48 -8.49
C LEU A 108 4.29 -4.45 -8.34
N LEU A 109 4.12 -5.53 -7.56
CA LEU A 109 5.10 -6.60 -7.41
C LEU A 109 5.11 -7.60 -8.58
N ASN A 110 4.23 -7.41 -9.57
CA ASN A 110 4.01 -8.34 -10.69
C ASN A 110 3.68 -9.77 -10.21
N LYS A 111 2.78 -9.87 -9.23
CA LYS A 111 2.31 -11.12 -8.62
C LYS A 111 0.82 -11.31 -8.84
N GLU A 112 0.43 -12.56 -9.01
CA GLU A 112 -0.97 -12.95 -8.96
C GLU A 112 -1.43 -13.13 -7.52
N ALA A 113 -2.67 -12.74 -7.23
CA ALA A 113 -3.30 -12.99 -5.94
C ALA A 113 -3.51 -14.50 -5.72
N SER A 114 -2.99 -15.00 -4.60
CA SER A 114 -3.27 -16.36 -4.14
C SER A 114 -4.73 -16.53 -3.74
N HIS A 115 -5.15 -17.76 -3.43
CA HIS A 115 -6.49 -17.99 -2.92
C HIS A 115 -6.72 -17.25 -1.59
N GLU A 116 -5.73 -17.23 -0.70
CA GLU A 116 -5.78 -16.53 0.59
C GLU A 116 -5.88 -15.02 0.39
N ASP A 117 -5.10 -14.46 -0.53
CA ASP A 117 -5.16 -13.03 -0.86
C ASP A 117 -6.53 -12.63 -1.38
N LYS A 118 -7.17 -13.47 -2.20
CA LYS A 118 -8.53 -13.22 -2.70
C LYS A 118 -9.57 -13.21 -1.58
N LEU A 119 -9.38 -14.02 -0.53
CA LEU A 119 -10.25 -13.98 0.64
C LEU A 119 -10.05 -12.70 1.45
N VAL A 120 -8.80 -12.25 1.61
CA VAL A 120 -8.49 -10.96 2.27
C VAL A 120 -9.09 -9.80 1.48
N ILE A 121 -8.88 -9.77 0.15
CA ILE A 121 -9.48 -8.76 -0.75
C ILE A 121 -11.00 -8.78 -0.65
N ALA A 122 -11.62 -9.96 -0.68
CA ALA A 122 -13.08 -10.08 -0.57
C ALA A 122 -13.61 -9.62 0.79
N ASN A 123 -12.85 -9.82 1.88
CA ASN A 123 -13.18 -9.30 3.20
C ASN A 123 -13.02 -7.78 3.28
N ASP A 124 -12.01 -7.23 2.61
CA ASP A 124 -11.71 -5.80 2.61
C ASP A 124 -12.73 -4.98 1.80
N VAL A 125 -13.04 -5.45 0.58
CA VAL A 125 -14.09 -4.89 -0.29
C VAL A 125 -15.49 -5.19 0.24
N GLY A 126 -15.65 -6.35 0.89
CA GLY A 126 -16.90 -6.86 1.39
C GLY A 126 -17.40 -6.08 2.60
N HIS A 127 -18.22 -5.04 2.36
CA HIS A 127 -19.07 -4.46 3.39
C HIS A 127 -19.92 -5.59 4.04
N ILE A 128 -20.25 -5.48 5.33
CA ILE A 128 -20.98 -6.45 6.22
C ILE A 128 -21.97 -7.42 5.53
N GLU A 129 -22.62 -7.03 4.43
CA GLU A 129 -23.41 -7.89 3.53
C GLU A 129 -22.66 -9.17 3.06
N ALA A 130 -21.37 -9.10 2.73
CA ALA A 130 -20.57 -10.26 2.31
C ALA A 130 -20.33 -11.29 3.43
N MET A 131 -20.59 -10.90 4.69
CA MET A 131 -20.45 -11.73 5.89
C MET A 131 -21.80 -12.27 6.40
N LYS A 132 -22.92 -11.93 5.75
CA LYS A 132 -24.23 -12.49 6.10
C LYS A 132 -24.41 -13.84 5.40
N CYS A 133 -24.46 -14.90 6.20
CA CYS A 133 -24.89 -16.23 5.78
C CYS A 133 -26.40 -16.35 5.66
#